data_AF-A0A352WSH5-F1
#
_entry.id   AF-A0A352WSH5-F1
#
_cell.length_a   1.000
_cell.length_b   1.000
_cell.length_c   1.000
_cell.angle_alpha   90.00
_cell.angle_beta   90.00
_cell.angle_gamma   90.00
#
_symmetry.space_group_name_H-M   'P 1'
#
loop_
_entity.id
_entity.type
_entity.pdbx_description
1 polymer ?
#
loop_
_entity_poly.entity_id
_entity_poly.type
_entity_poly.pdbx_seq_one_letter_code
_entity_poly.pdbx_strand_id
1 'polypeptide(L)' 'MNTTGSFYALLFRMSYIHRWGLMDCAKKETLLEHSMQVSILTHALTII' A
#
# COMPACT_ATOMS: atom_id res chain seq x y z
N MET A 1 7.98 3.55 -25.80
CA MET A 1 6.92 3.12 -24.85
C MET A 1 6.87 4.14 -23.73
N ASN A 2 5.74 4.82 -23.51
CA ASN A 2 5.59 5.75 -22.39
C ASN A 2 5.65 4.96 -21.08
N THR A 3 6.83 4.92 -20.46
CA THR A 3 7.15 4.12 -19.27
C THR A 3 6.34 4.53 -18.05
N THR A 4 5.88 5.79 -18.00
CA THR A 4 5.06 6.34 -16.92
C THR A 4 3.68 5.67 -16.81
N GLY A 5 2.99 5.42 -17.93
CA GLY A 5 1.68 4.76 -17.92
C GLY A 5 1.74 3.32 -17.41
N SER A 6 2.81 2.58 -17.76
CA SER A 6 3.02 1.22 -17.25
C SER A 6 3.35 1.20 -15.76
N PHE A 7 4.08 2.21 -15.26
CA PHE A 7 4.42 2.32 -13.85
C PHE A 7 3.16 2.54 -13.00
N TYR A 8 2.29 3.49 -13.37
CA TYR A 8 1.04 3.71 -12.65
C TYR A 8 0.09 2.51 -12.72
N ALA A 9 0.05 1.79 -13.85
CA ALA A 9 -0.72 0.55 -13.97
C ALA A 9 -0.20 -0.56 -13.02
N LEU A 10 1.12 -0.64 -12.79
CA LEU A 10 1.72 -1.55 -11.83
C LEU A 10 1.41 -1.13 -10.38
N LEU A 11 1.47 0.17 -10.11
CA LEU A 11 1.15 0.76 -8.81
C LEU A 11 -0.30 0.47 -8.39
N PHE A 12 -1.24 0.57 -9.32
CA PHE A 12 -2.65 0.26 -9.05
C PHE A 12 -2.85 -1.21 -8.61
N ARG A 13 -1.99 -2.14 -9.04
CA ARG A 13 -2.10 -3.55 -8.62
C ARG A 13 -1.78 -3.78 -7.14
N MET A 14 -1.16 -2.82 -6.45
CA MET A 14 -0.91 -2.94 -5.00
C MET A 14 -2.21 -3.09 -4.20
N SER A 15 -3.35 -2.62 -4.73
CA SER A 15 -4.66 -2.81 -4.10
C SER A 15 -5.11 -4.28 -4.03
N TYR A 16 -4.58 -5.17 -4.86
CA TYR A 16 -4.96 -6.58 -4.90
C TYR A 16 -4.06 -7.47 -4.03
N ILE A 17 -2.95 -6.93 -3.52
CA ILE A 17 -2.00 -7.69 -2.70
C ILE A 17 -2.46 -7.59 -1.25
N HIS A 18 -2.95 -8.70 -0.70
CA HIS A 18 -3.35 -8.79 0.70
C HIS A 18 -2.19 -9.23 1.59
N ARG A 19 -2.12 -8.65 2.79
CA ARG A 19 -1.16 -9.04 3.83
C ARG A 19 -1.75 -10.12 4.73
N TRP A 20 -0.88 -10.74 5.54
CA TRP A 20 -1.25 -11.74 6.56
C TRP A 20 -1.92 -13.01 5.99
N GLY A 21 -1.50 -13.47 4.81
CA GLY A 21 -2.12 -14.61 4.12
C GLY A 21 -2.07 -15.97 4.87
N LEU A 22 -1.35 -16.05 6.00
CA LEU A 22 -1.27 -17.24 6.85
C LEU A 22 -2.07 -17.12 8.17
N MET A 23 -2.61 -15.95 8.48
CA MET A 23 -3.31 -15.68 9.75
C MET A 23 -4.73 -15.19 9.46
N ASP A 24 -5.69 -15.65 10.25
CA ASP A 24 -7.06 -15.15 10.13
C ASP A 24 -7.13 -13.74 10.76
N CYS A 25 -7.15 -12.73 9.91
CA CYS A 25 -7.24 -11.33 10.33
C CYS A 25 -8.70 -10.87 10.30
N ALA A 26 -9.16 -10.28 11.41
CA ALA A 26 -10.50 -9.70 11.54
C ALA A 26 -10.82 -8.66 10.44
N LYS A 27 -9.80 -8.01 9.88
CA LYS A 27 -9.90 -7.19 8.68
C LYS A 27 -8.77 -7.57 7.72
N LYS A 28 -9.11 -7.86 6.47
CA LYS A 28 -8.13 -8.04 5.40
C LYS A 28 -7.54 -6.68 5.04
N GLU A 29 -6.23 -6.54 5.21
CA GLU A 29 -5.46 -5.34 4.90
C GLU A 29 -4.77 -5.52 3.54
N THR A 30 -4.89 -4.52 2.66
CA THR A 30 -4.14 -4.48 1.40
C THR A 30 -2.79 -3.78 1.57
N LEU A 31 -1.82 -4.11 0.71
CA LEU A 31 -0.51 -3.45 0.68
C LEU A 31 -0.64 -1.94 0.45
N LEU A 32 -1.64 -1.52 -0.33
CA LEU A 32 -1.92 -0.11 -0.61
C LEU A 32 -2.37 0.64 0.65
N GLU A 33 -3.34 0.09 1.40
CA GLU A 33 -3.81 0.67 2.67
C GLU A 33 -2.67 0.77 3.69
N HIS A 34 -1.87 -0.29 3.81
CA HIS A 34 -0.73 -0.32 4.71
C HIS A 34 0.29 0.78 4.37
N SER A 35 0.64 0.91 3.09
CA SER A 35 1.60 1.92 2.62
C SER A 35 1.10 3.34 2.88
N MET A 36 -0.21 3.58 2.74
CA MET A 36 -0.83 4.86 3.07
C MET A 36 -0.74 5.16 4.57
N GLN A 37 -1.07 4.19 5.43
CA GLN A 37 -0.99 4.37 6.88
C GLN A 37 0.44 4.69 7.33
N VAL A 38 1.44 3.94 6.83
CA VAL A 38 2.85 4.20 7.13
C VAL A 38 3.26 5.59 6.67
N SER A 39 2.87 6.02 5.46
CA SER A 39 3.20 7.37 4.98
C SER A 39 2.62 8.47 5.87
N ILE A 40 1.37 8.32 6.34
CA ILE A 40 0.74 9.29 7.24
C ILE A 40 1.46 9.32 8.58
N LEU A 41 1.78 8.15 9.14
CA LEU A 41 2.52 8.03 10.39
C LEU A 41 3.90 8.66 10.30
N THR A 42 4.66 8.38 9.23
CA THR A 42 5.98 8.97 9.02
C THR A 42 5.90 10.49 8.89
N HIS A 43 4.91 11.01 8.15
CA HIS A 43 4.70 12.44 8.02
C HIS A 43 4.41 13.09 9.39
N ALA A 44 3.51 12.49 10.18
CA ALA A 44 3.19 12.96 11.52
C ALA A 44 4.41 12.92 12.46
N LEU A 45 5.22 11.86 12.39
CA LEU A 45 6.44 11.74 13.20
C LEU A 45 7.54 12.74 12.79
N THR A 46 7.64 13.06 11.50
CA THR A 46 8.70 13.95 10.97
C THR A 46 8.40 15.41 11.28
N ILE A 47 7.12 15.76 11.46
CA ILE A 47 6.69 17.13 11.81
C ILE A 47 6.91 17.43 13.30
N ILE A 48 7.00 16.41 14.15
CA ILE A 48 7.28 16.52 15.59
C ILE A 48 8.78 16.70 15.81
#